data_AF-A0A935XKA0-F1
#
_entry.id   AF-A0A935XKA0-F1
#
_cell.length_a   1.000
_cell.length_b   1.000
_cell.length_c   1.000
_cell.angle_alpha   90.00
_cell.angle_beta   90.00
_cell.angle_gamma   90.00
#
_symmetry.space_group_name_H-M   'P 1'
#
loop_
_entity.id
_entity.type
_entity.pdbx_description
1 polymer ?
#
loop_
_entity_poly.entity_id
_entity_poly.type
_entity_poly.pdbx_seq_one_letter_code
_entity_poly.pdbx_strand_id
1 'polypeptide(L)'
;MLAWRVRETRVPVSTKAIVIPPVAMSSGFLIFVMPMARVPWTWAIAATLLGLFALSWPLVNSTRLEPRDGVIYMKRSRAFLAILLVLLAVRLLLHDYIGHLVSPLQTASLFFLLAFGMIARWRWVMYRQYRTLTAPRG
;
A
#
# COMPACT_ATOMS: atom_id res chain seq x y z
N MET A 1 41.18 -5.46 1.86
CA MET A 1 40.12 -5.40 0.82
C MET A 1 38.90 -6.15 1.36
N LEU A 2 37.96 -5.47 2.01
CA LEU A 2 36.69 -5.05 1.39
C LEU A 2 35.96 -6.21 0.70
N ALA A 3 35.21 -6.99 1.49
CA ALA A 3 34.09 -7.78 0.97
C ALA A 3 33.01 -7.91 2.04
N TRP A 4 32.66 -6.79 2.70
CA TRP A 4 31.32 -6.67 3.26
C TRP A 4 30.37 -6.65 2.07
N ARG A 5 29.96 -7.83 1.60
CA ARG A 5 28.76 -7.94 0.77
C ARG A 5 27.69 -7.31 1.63
N VAL A 6 27.36 -6.06 1.33
CA VAL A 6 26.04 -5.52 1.59
C VAL A 6 25.12 -6.55 0.96
N ARG A 7 24.67 -7.48 1.79
CA ARG A 7 23.61 -8.41 1.47
C ARG A 7 22.40 -7.48 1.46
N GLU A 8 22.28 -6.79 0.32
CA GLU A 8 21.12 -6.00 -0.09
C GLU A 8 19.96 -6.82 0.45
N THR A 9 19.28 -6.30 1.47
CA THR A 9 18.34 -7.09 2.30
C THR A 9 17.12 -7.35 1.44
N ARG A 10 17.32 -8.27 0.50
CA ARG A 10 16.39 -8.77 -0.48
C ARG A 10 15.55 -9.71 0.34
N VAL A 11 14.40 -9.20 0.77
CA VAL A 11 13.44 -9.97 1.55
C VAL A 11 12.88 -11.05 0.63
N PRO A 12 12.99 -12.34 0.99
CA PRO A 12 12.40 -13.40 0.20
C PRO A 12 10.88 -13.20 0.16
N VAL A 13 10.32 -13.24 -1.04
CA VAL A 13 8.90 -13.05 -1.28
C VAL A 13 8.23 -14.41 -1.26
N SER A 14 7.23 -14.53 -0.40
CA SER A 14 6.31 -15.67 -0.38
C SER A 14 4.90 -15.17 -0.60
N THR A 15 4.02 -16.02 -1.13
CA THR A 15 2.59 -15.70 -1.29
C THR A 15 1.98 -15.09 -0.02
N LYS A 16 2.31 -15.66 1.15
CA LYS A 16 1.84 -15.16 2.45
C LYS A 16 2.30 -13.72 2.70
N ALA A 17 3.57 -13.41 2.45
CA ALA A 17 4.11 -12.06 2.61
C ALA A 17 3.45 -11.01 1.68
N ILE A 18 2.91 -11.44 0.54
CA ILE A 18 2.17 -10.56 -0.39
C ILE A 18 0.75 -10.27 0.11
N VAL A 19 0.05 -11.31 0.58
CA VAL A 19 -1.40 -11.27 0.88
C VAL A 19 -1.70 -10.82 2.31
N ILE A 20 -0.83 -11.11 3.28
CA ILE A 20 -1.07 -10.75 4.69
C ILE A 20 -1.31 -9.23 4.87
N PRO A 21 -0.53 -8.31 4.27
CA PRO A 21 -0.73 -6.88 4.50
C PRO A 21 -2.13 -6.35 4.16
N PRO A 22 -2.69 -6.56 2.95
CA PRO A 22 -4.03 -6.07 2.62
C PRO A 22 -5.12 -6.74 3.47
N VAL A 23 -4.95 -8.01 3.83
CA VAL A 23 -5.89 -8.72 4.71
C VAL A 23 -5.85 -8.18 6.15
N ALA A 24 -4.65 -7.90 6.67
CA ALA A 24 -4.53 -7.26 7.98
C ALA A 24 -5.16 -5.86 7.96
N MET A 25 -4.93 -5.09 6.89
CA MET A 25 -5.51 -3.74 6.75
C MET A 25 -7.02 -3.73 6.58
N SER A 26 -7.64 -4.79 6.04
CA SER A 26 -9.11 -4.83 5.92
C SER A 26 -9.82 -4.86 7.27
N SER A 27 -9.14 -5.23 8.36
CA SER A 27 -9.69 -5.05 9.72
C SER A 27 -10.01 -3.58 10.05
N GLY A 28 -9.33 -2.63 9.40
CA GLY A 28 -9.58 -1.20 9.56
C GLY A 28 -10.96 -0.74 9.09
N PHE A 29 -11.68 -1.53 8.28
CA PHE A 29 -13.07 -1.22 7.91
C PHE A 29 -14.03 -1.21 9.11
N LEU A 30 -13.64 -1.81 10.25
CA LEU A 30 -14.39 -1.71 11.50
C LEU A 30 -14.61 -0.25 11.96
N ILE A 31 -13.76 0.68 11.53
CA ILE A 31 -13.94 2.11 11.85
C ILE A 31 -15.29 2.65 11.36
N PHE A 32 -15.82 2.16 10.24
CA PHE A 32 -17.08 2.62 9.64
C PHE A 32 -18.33 2.14 10.39
N VAL A 33 -18.19 1.20 11.33
CA VAL A 33 -19.27 0.85 12.25
C VAL A 33 -19.66 2.08 13.07
N MET A 34 -18.68 2.90 13.48
CA MET A 34 -18.91 4.15 14.20
C MET A 34 -19.54 5.21 13.29
N PRO A 35 -20.68 5.82 13.67
CA PRO A 35 -21.35 6.85 12.86
C PRO A 35 -20.46 8.04 12.52
N MET A 36 -19.60 8.43 13.47
CA MET A 36 -18.68 9.58 13.36
C MET A 36 -17.56 9.38 12.33
N ALA A 37 -17.32 8.14 11.88
CA ALA A 37 -16.32 7.78 10.89
C ALA A 37 -16.91 7.63 9.48
N ARG A 38 -18.25 7.62 9.36
CA ARG A 38 -18.91 7.42 8.08
C ARG A 38 -18.70 8.64 7.20
N VAL A 39 -18.38 8.37 5.95
CA VAL A 39 -18.18 9.37 4.91
C VAL A 39 -19.19 9.13 3.79
N PRO A 40 -19.58 10.17 3.04
CA PRO A 40 -20.44 10.01 1.87
C PRO A 40 -19.87 8.97 0.89
N TRP A 41 -20.73 8.17 0.27
CA TRP A 41 -20.32 7.16 -0.71
C TRP A 41 -19.50 7.74 -1.86
N THR A 42 -19.83 8.96 -2.30
CA THR A 42 -19.08 9.69 -3.32
C THR A 42 -17.63 9.90 -2.92
N TRP A 43 -17.38 10.32 -1.67
CA TRP A 43 -16.03 10.52 -1.14
C TRP A 43 -15.32 9.19 -0.94
N ALA A 44 -16.02 8.17 -0.45
CA ALA A 44 -15.44 6.84 -0.26
C ALA A 44 -14.95 6.26 -1.59
N ILE A 45 -15.80 6.27 -2.63
CA ILE A 45 -15.46 5.79 -3.96
C ILE A 45 -14.31 6.61 -4.56
N ALA A 46 -14.39 7.94 -4.50
CA ALA A 46 -13.33 8.80 -5.02
C ALA A 46 -11.98 8.53 -4.33
N ALA A 47 -11.96 8.46 -2.99
CA ALA A 47 -10.78 8.15 -2.21
C ALA A 47 -10.20 6.77 -2.56
N THR A 48 -11.05 5.74 -2.64
CA THR A 48 -10.62 4.41 -3.04
C THR A 48 -10.06 4.37 -4.46
N LEU A 49 -10.70 5.03 -5.42
CA LEU A 49 -10.24 5.08 -6.81
C LEU A 49 -8.91 5.85 -6.95
N LEU A 50 -8.76 6.97 -6.24
CA LEU A 50 -7.50 7.71 -6.19
C LEU A 50 -6.37 6.86 -5.60
N GLY A 51 -6.65 6.09 -4.54
CA GLY A 51 -5.70 5.12 -4.00
C GLY A 51 -5.34 4.04 -5.01
N LEU A 52 -6.35 3.42 -5.60
CA LEU A 52 -6.21 2.33 -6.58
C LEU A 52 -5.45 2.74 -7.83
N PHE A 53 -5.64 3.95 -8.35
CA PHE A 53 -5.07 4.36 -9.64
C PHE A 53 -3.90 5.34 -9.50
N ALA A 54 -4.06 6.42 -8.74
CA ALA A 54 -3.02 7.45 -8.66
C ALA A 54 -1.85 7.01 -7.76
N LEU A 55 -2.15 6.59 -6.53
CA LEU A 55 -1.09 6.24 -5.57
C LEU A 55 -0.45 4.87 -5.83
N SER A 56 -1.20 3.92 -6.39
CA SER A 56 -0.64 2.59 -6.68
C SER A 56 0.32 2.59 -7.87
N TRP A 57 0.13 3.50 -8.84
CA TRP A 57 0.93 3.57 -10.07
C TRP A 57 2.44 3.68 -9.83
N PRO A 58 2.95 4.63 -9.02
CA PRO A 58 4.38 4.72 -8.73
C PRO A 58 4.91 3.49 -7.97
N LEU A 59 4.10 2.85 -7.13
CA LEU A 59 4.50 1.66 -6.36
C LEU A 59 4.65 0.44 -7.27
N VAL A 60 3.68 0.22 -8.16
CA VAL A 60 3.72 -0.87 -9.13
C VAL A 60 4.93 -0.70 -10.05
N ASN A 61 5.19 0.51 -10.55
CA ASN A 61 6.32 0.74 -11.46
C ASN A 61 7.70 0.63 -10.77
N SER A 62 7.79 1.03 -9.49
CA SER A 62 9.03 0.96 -8.72
C SER A 62 9.33 -0.42 -8.12
N THR A 63 8.35 -1.33 -8.10
CA THR A 63 8.51 -2.67 -7.51
C THR A 63 8.97 -3.66 -8.55
N ARG A 64 10.10 -4.33 -8.27
CA ARG A 64 10.65 -5.38 -9.14
C ARG A 64 10.89 -6.65 -8.33
N LEU A 65 10.48 -7.77 -8.91
CA LEU A 65 10.75 -9.11 -8.39
C LEU A 65 11.93 -9.70 -9.17
N GLU A 66 12.97 -10.12 -8.45
CA GLU A 66 14.17 -10.71 -9.02
C GLU A 66 14.25 -12.19 -8.57
N PRO A 67 14.08 -13.16 -9.48
CA PRO A 67 14.32 -14.56 -9.17
C PRO A 67 15.83 -14.81 -9.06
N ARG A 68 16.29 -15.45 -7.98
CA ARG A 68 17.69 -15.79 -7.75
C ARG A 68 17.79 -17.07 -6.93
N ASP A 69 18.57 -18.04 -7.40
CA ASP A 69 18.85 -19.29 -6.68
C ASP A 69 17.58 -20.04 -6.24
N GLY A 70 16.52 -20.03 -7.08
CA GLY A 70 15.23 -20.65 -6.77
C GLY A 70 14.32 -19.86 -5.82
N VAL A 71 14.77 -18.71 -5.33
CA VAL A 71 14.03 -17.82 -4.43
C VAL A 71 13.70 -16.50 -5.14
N ILE A 72 12.46 -16.03 -5.01
CA ILE A 72 12.05 -14.74 -5.56
C ILE A 72 12.26 -13.66 -4.51
N TYR A 73 13.00 -12.62 -4.85
CA TYR A 73 13.30 -11.49 -3.97
C TYR A 73 12.61 -10.22 -4.44
N MET A 74 12.16 -9.38 -3.51
CA MET A 74 11.61 -8.06 -3.81
C MET A 74 12.69 -6.99 -3.66
N LYS A 75 12.87 -6.15 -4.68
CA LYS A 75 13.60 -4.89 -4.54
C LYS A 75 12.75 -3.89 -3.78
N ARG A 76 13.26 -3.34 -2.68
CA ARG A 76 12.52 -2.38 -1.82
C ARG A 76 12.13 -1.15 -2.64
N SER A 77 10.83 -0.88 -2.75
CA SER A 77 10.32 0.35 -3.35
C SER A 77 10.51 1.51 -2.38
N ARG A 78 11.33 2.51 -2.75
CA ARG A 78 11.43 3.79 -2.02
C ARG A 78 10.14 4.61 -2.12
N ALA A 79 9.32 4.36 -3.15
CA ALA A 79 8.06 5.07 -3.38
C ALA A 79 7.04 4.82 -2.27
N PHE A 80 7.00 3.61 -1.70
CA PHE A 80 6.10 3.33 -0.57
C PHE A 80 6.38 4.24 0.63
N LEU A 81 7.65 4.42 1.00
CA LEU A 81 8.03 5.29 2.10
C LEU A 81 7.73 6.75 1.79
N ALA A 82 8.02 7.21 0.57
CA ALA A 82 7.71 8.56 0.14
C ALA A 82 6.19 8.86 0.21
N ILE A 83 5.34 7.94 -0.27
CA ILE A 83 3.89 8.12 -0.19
C ILE A 83 3.40 8.11 1.25
N LEU A 84 3.94 7.25 2.11
CA LEU A 84 3.58 7.25 3.53
C LEU A 84 3.88 8.60 4.17
N LEU A 85 5.06 9.17 3.91
CA LEU A 85 5.46 10.48 4.43
C LEU A 85 4.59 11.62 3.88
N VAL A 86 4.31 11.61 2.57
CA VAL A 86 3.43 12.61 1.93
C VAL A 86 2.01 12.51 2.49
N LEU A 87 1.44 11.31 2.59
CA LEU A 87 0.11 11.12 3.16
C LEU A 87 0.07 11.56 4.63
N LEU A 88 1.11 11.27 5.41
CA LEU A 88 1.18 11.72 6.80
C LEU A 88 1.26 13.25 6.89
N ALA A 89 2.13 13.88 6.10
CA ALA A 89 2.25 15.34 6.07
C ALA A 89 0.92 16.00 5.65
N VAL A 90 0.31 15.52 4.57
CA VAL A 90 -0.99 16.02 4.10
C VAL A 90 -2.05 15.83 5.17
N ARG A 91 -2.10 14.68 5.88
CA ARG A 91 -3.04 14.45 6.97
C ARG A 91 -2.88 15.46 8.10
N LEU A 92 -1.65 15.78 8.50
CA LEU A 92 -1.38 16.75 9.58
C LEU A 92 -1.77 18.17 9.16
N LEU A 93 -1.43 18.58 7.94
CA LEU A 93 -1.79 19.89 7.40
C LEU A 93 -3.31 20.05 7.23
N LEU A 94 -3.98 18.99 6.75
CA LEU A 94 -5.44 19.02 6.55
C LEU A 94 -6.19 19.06 7.88
N HIS A 95 -5.66 18.39 8.91
CA HIS A 95 -6.23 18.44 10.25
C HIS A 95 -6.19 19.87 10.81
N ASP A 96 -5.07 20.57 10.64
CA ASP A 96 -4.88 21.94 11.13
C ASP A 96 -5.77 22.94 10.36
N TYR A 97 -5.89 22.79 9.03
CA TYR A 97 -6.61 23.73 8.17
C TYR A 97 -8.12 23.48 8.06
N ILE A 98 -8.58 22.21 8.14
CA ILE A 98 -9.97 21.81 7.86
C ILE A 98 -10.64 21.19 9.10
N GLY A 99 -10.00 21.25 10.28
CA GLY A 99 -10.49 20.61 11.51
C GLY A 99 -11.90 21.05 11.95
N HIS A 100 -12.38 22.20 11.46
CA HIS A 100 -13.72 22.74 11.72
C HIS A 100 -14.79 22.25 10.72
N LEU A 101 -14.41 21.74 9.54
CA LEU A 101 -15.34 21.28 8.49
C LEU A 101 -15.45 19.76 8.41
N VAL A 102 -14.40 19.01 8.77
CA VAL A 102 -14.38 17.54 8.70
C VAL A 102 -13.84 16.98 10.01
N SER A 103 -14.57 16.01 10.59
CA SER A 103 -14.14 15.39 11.84
C SER A 103 -12.79 14.69 11.68
N PRO A 104 -11.93 14.66 12.71
CA PRO A 104 -10.66 13.94 12.64
C PRO A 104 -10.84 12.46 12.24
N LEU A 105 -11.98 11.86 12.60
CA LEU A 105 -12.32 10.48 12.31
C LEU A 105 -12.78 10.26 10.87
N GLN A 106 -13.52 11.20 10.27
CA GLN A 106 -13.87 11.18 8.84
C GLN A 106 -12.63 11.34 7.96
N THR A 107 -11.74 12.27 8.31
CA THR A 107 -10.46 12.43 7.61
C THR A 107 -9.64 11.15 7.71
N ALA A 108 -9.50 10.55 8.91
CA ALA A 108 -8.82 9.27 9.07
C ALA A 108 -9.43 8.16 8.19
N SER A 109 -10.76 8.14 8.04
CA SER A 109 -11.47 7.17 7.21
C SER A 109 -11.19 7.36 5.72
N LEU A 110 -11.11 8.60 5.23
CA LEU A 110 -10.72 8.88 3.83
C LEU A 110 -9.27 8.48 3.53
N PHE A 111 -8.34 8.82 4.43
CA PHE A 111 -6.94 8.43 4.29
C PHE A 111 -6.77 6.91 4.36
N PHE A 112 -7.56 6.23 5.20
CA PHE A 112 -7.61 4.77 5.24
C PHE A 112 -8.06 4.19 3.90
N LEU A 113 -9.14 4.69 3.30
CA LEU A 113 -9.63 4.22 1.99
C LEU A 113 -8.62 4.44 0.86
N LEU A 114 -7.94 5.60 0.86
CA LEU A 114 -6.84 5.91 -0.06
C LEU A 114 -5.69 4.88 0.09
N ALA A 115 -5.23 4.68 1.32
CA ALA A 115 -4.12 3.77 1.61
C ALA A 115 -4.48 2.30 1.30
N PHE A 116 -5.71 1.88 1.65
CA PHE A 116 -6.21 0.54 1.38
C PHE A 116 -6.30 0.28 -0.12
N GLY A 117 -6.91 1.19 -0.90
CA GLY A 117 -6.98 1.07 -2.36
C GLY A 117 -5.58 0.94 -2.97
N MET A 118 -4.65 1.80 -2.57
CA MET A 118 -3.25 1.74 -3.03
C MET A 118 -2.60 0.37 -2.76
N ILE A 119 -2.67 -0.10 -1.51
CA ILE A 119 -2.00 -1.33 -1.09
C ILE A 119 -2.64 -2.56 -1.72
N ALA A 120 -3.98 -2.60 -1.80
CA ALA A 120 -4.71 -3.69 -2.43
C ALA A 120 -4.28 -3.87 -3.90
N ARG A 121 -4.28 -2.78 -4.69
CA ARG A 121 -3.85 -2.83 -6.09
C ARG A 121 -2.39 -3.23 -6.23
N TRP A 122 -1.51 -2.62 -5.45
CA TRP A 122 -0.08 -2.87 -5.52
C TRP A 122 0.27 -4.32 -5.20
N ARG A 123 -0.28 -4.86 -4.10
CA ARG A 123 -0.06 -6.25 -3.69
C ARG A 123 -0.71 -7.24 -4.66
N TRP A 124 -1.85 -6.91 -5.25
CA TRP A 124 -2.46 -7.70 -6.32
C TRP A 124 -1.56 -7.83 -7.55
N VAL A 125 -0.95 -6.72 -8.01
CA VAL A 125 0.00 -6.77 -9.14
C VAL A 125 1.22 -7.62 -8.78
N MET A 126 1.78 -7.41 -7.59
CA MET A 126 2.95 -8.15 -7.14
C MET A 126 2.65 -9.65 -7.03
N TYR A 127 1.44 -10.03 -6.59
CA TYR A 127 0.99 -11.41 -6.56
C TYR A 127 0.91 -12.03 -7.97
N ARG A 128 0.36 -11.29 -8.95
CA ARG A 128 0.34 -11.76 -10.34
C ARG A 128 1.74 -11.96 -10.91
N GLN A 129 2.64 -11.00 -10.70
CA GLN A 129 4.05 -11.12 -11.11
C GLN A 129 4.72 -12.34 -10.45
N TYR A 130 4.51 -12.53 -9.15
CA TYR A 130 5.04 -13.68 -8.42
C TYR A 130 4.54 -15.00 -9.03
N ARG A 131 3.23 -15.13 -9.27
CA ARG A 131 2.65 -16.34 -9.89
C ARG A 131 3.22 -16.63 -11.27
N THR A 132 3.41 -15.60 -12.10
CA THR A 132 4.02 -15.75 -13.43
C THR A 132 5.46 -16.24 -13.33
N LEU A 133 6.23 -15.77 -12.33
CA LEU A 133 7.61 -16.21 -12.13
C LEU A 133 7.72 -17.63 -11.52
N THR A 134 6.71 -18.08 -10.79
CA THR A 134 6.65 -19.43 -10.19
C THR A 134 5.93 -20.46 -11.06
N ALA A 135 5.24 -20.04 -12.12
CA ALA A 135 4.52 -20.96 -12.99
C ALA A 135 5.52 -21.92 -13.67
N PRO A 136 5.23 -23.24 -13.73
CA PRO A 136 6.04 -24.16 -14.51
C PRO A 136 6.12 -23.66 -15.94
N ARG A 137 7.32 -23.46 -16.47
CA ARG A 137 7.51 -23.30 -17.91
C ARG A 137 7.24 -24.68 -18.50
N GLY A 138 6.04 -24.87 -19.05
CA GLY A 138 5.72 -26.03 -19.89
C GLY A 138 6.57 -26.01 -21.15
#